data_AF-A0A258QCJ2-F1
#
_entry.id   AF-A0A258QCJ2-F1
#
_cell.length_a   1.000
_cell.length_b   1.000
_cell.length_c   1.000
_cell.angle_alpha   90.00
_cell.angle_beta   90.00
_cell.angle_gamma   90.00
#
_symmetry.space_group_name_H-M   'P 1'
#
loop_
_entity.id
_entity.type
_entity.pdbx_description
1 polymer ?
#
loop_
_entity_poly.entity_id
_entity_poly.type
_entity_poly.pdbx_seq_one_letter_code
_entity_poly.pdbx_strand_id
1 'polypeptide(L)' 'NHPIHLHGMWSELEDDRGNFLARKHTLSVAPGHAITYRVTANAIGRWAYHCHLLYHMNAGMFREVRVS' A
#
# COMPACT_ATOMS: atom_id res chain seq x y z
N ASN A 1 -8.34 8.36 -9.18
CA ASN A 1 -8.20 7.85 -7.80
C ASN A 1 -7.66 6.43 -7.89
N HIS A 2 -6.65 6.09 -7.11
CA HIS A 2 -6.04 4.75 -7.09
C HIS A 2 -6.11 4.16 -5.68
N PRO A 3 -6.98 3.17 -5.43
CA PRO A 3 -6.97 2.44 -4.17
C PRO A 3 -5.77 1.47 -4.16
N ILE A 4 -4.69 1.85 -3.52
CA ILE A 4 -3.45 1.08 -3.44
C ILE A 4 -3.56 0.06 -2.31
N HIS A 5 -3.24 -1.20 -2.61
CA HIS A 5 -3.35 -2.33 -1.69
C HIS A 5 -2.03 -3.11 -1.64
N LEU A 6 -1.57 -3.39 -0.42
CA LEU A 6 -0.42 -4.26 -0.13
C LEU A 6 -0.92 -5.52 0.56
N HIS A 7 -0.59 -6.68 -0.02
CA HIS A 7 -0.91 -7.98 0.58
C HIS A 7 0.04 -8.31 1.73
N GLY A 8 -0.42 -9.17 2.65
CA GLY A 8 0.41 -9.77 3.71
C GLY A 8 0.81 -8.85 4.87
N MET A 9 0.74 -7.53 4.70
CA MET A 9 1.15 -6.53 5.68
C MET A 9 0.14 -5.39 5.77
N TRP A 10 0.29 -4.54 6.80
CA TRP A 10 -0.55 -3.36 6.99
C TRP A 10 0.13 -2.10 6.44
N SER A 11 -0.69 -1.18 5.93
CA SER A 11 -0.28 0.21 5.72
C SER A 11 -0.62 1.00 6.98
N GLU A 12 0.40 1.47 7.69
CA GLU A 12 0.28 2.27 8.91
C GLU A 12 0.43 3.76 8.56
N LEU A 13 -0.66 4.51 8.63
CA LEU A 13 -0.65 5.96 8.44
C LEU A 13 -0.05 6.63 9.67
N GLU A 14 0.78 7.62 9.43
CA GLU A 14 1.45 8.44 10.44
C GLU A 14 1.16 9.93 10.17
N ASP A 15 1.17 10.75 11.21
CA ASP A 15 1.19 12.20 11.05
C ASP A 15 2.59 12.71 10.68
N ASP A 16 2.73 14.03 10.47
CA ASP A 16 4.01 14.65 10.11
C ASP A 16 5.09 14.53 11.21
N ARG A 17 4.72 14.08 12.41
CA ARG A 17 5.61 13.83 13.55
C ARG A 17 5.91 12.34 13.74
N GLY A 18 5.40 11.47 12.87
CA GLY A 18 5.57 10.02 12.95
C GLY A 18 4.63 9.32 13.94
N ASN A 19 3.61 10.00 14.47
CA ASN A 19 2.65 9.38 15.38
C ASN A 19 1.65 8.54 14.58
N PHE A 20 1.37 7.34 15.07
CA PHE A 20 0.39 6.44 14.48
C PHE A 20 -1.01 7.06 14.42
N LEU A 21 -1.65 7.00 13.25
CA LEU A 21 -3.02 7.44 13.02
C LEU A 21 -3.98 6.27 12.81
N ALA A 22 -3.67 5.38 11.86
CA ALA A 22 -4.56 4.28 11.49
C ALA A 22 -3.83 3.16 10.75
N ARG A 23 -4.38 1.94 10.84
CA ARG A 23 -4.07 0.82 9.93
C ARG A 23 -5.12 0.70 8.87
N LYS A 24 -4.68 0.52 7.63
CA LYS A 24 -5.57 0.25 6.49
C LYS A 24 -5.00 -0.87 5.63
N HIS A 25 -5.89 -1.70 5.08
CA HIS A 25 -5.54 -2.65 4.04
C HIS A 25 -5.35 -1.96 2.69
N THR A 26 -6.15 -0.93 2.41
CA THR A 26 -6.17 -0.23 1.13
C THR A 26 -6.22 1.29 1.36
N LEU A 27 -5.38 2.03 0.63
CA LEU A 27 -5.27 3.48 0.73
C LEU A 27 -5.67 4.14 -0.58
N SER A 28 -6.62 5.09 -0.54
CA SER A 28 -7.02 5.85 -1.72
C SER A 28 -6.04 6.99 -1.99
N VAL A 29 -5.47 7.03 -3.19
CA VAL A 29 -4.59 8.10 -3.68
C VAL A 29 -5.35 8.95 -4.71
N ALA A 30 -5.63 10.20 -4.35
CA ALA A 30 -6.24 11.16 -5.26
C ALA A 30 -5.29 11.51 -6.44
N PRO A 31 -5.82 11.88 -7.62
CA PRO A 31 -4.98 12.35 -8.73
C PRO A 31 -4.10 13.54 -8.31
N GLY A 32 -2.84 13.54 -8.75
CA GLY A 32 -1.88 14.61 -8.43
C GLY A 32 -1.40 14.66 -6.98
N HIS A 33 -1.78 13.69 -6.15
CA HIS A 33 -1.37 13.61 -4.75
C HIS A 33 -0.43 12.43 -4.51
N ALA A 34 0.37 12.55 -3.45
CA ALA A 34 1.18 11.48 -2.89
C ALA A 34 0.73 11.20 -1.46
N ILE A 35 0.95 9.97 -1.00
CA ILE A 35 0.75 9.58 0.40
C ILE A 35 1.99 8.83 0.87
N THR A 36 2.27 8.93 2.16
CA THR A 36 3.30 8.15 2.83
C THR A 36 2.64 7.29 3.90
N TYR A 37 3.12 6.06 4.07
CA TYR A 37 2.70 5.16 5.13
C TYR A 37 3.86 4.23 5.49
N ARG A 38 3.87 3.77 6.74
CA ARG A 38 4.85 2.80 7.23
C ARG A 38 4.36 1.38 6.99
N VAL A 39 5.32 0.48 6.76
CA VAL A 39 5.09 -0.96 6.68
C VAL A 39 6.03 -1.66 7.63
N THR A 40 5.47 -2.48 8.53
CA THR A 40 6.26 -3.42 9.33
C THR A 40 6.44 -4.71 8.51
N ALA A 41 7.64 -4.96 8.00
CA ALA A 41 7.95 -6.10 7.13
C ALA A 41 8.13 -7.42 7.92
N ASN A 42 7.06 -7.89 8.57
CA ASN A 42 7.07 -9.08 9.44
C ASN A 42 6.47 -10.34 8.79
N ALA A 43 6.05 -10.27 7.53
CA ALA A 43 5.49 -11.39 6.78
C ALA A 43 6.47 -11.84 5.68
N ILE A 44 7.26 -12.88 5.94
CA ILE A 44 8.20 -13.46 4.95
C ILE A 44 7.42 -13.98 3.75
N GLY A 45 7.86 -13.63 2.53
CA GLY A 45 7.20 -14.07 1.30
C GLY A 45 7.29 -13.08 0.15
N ARG A 46 6.43 -13.31 -0.85
CA ARG A 46 6.26 -12.45 -2.03
C ARG A 46 4.82 -11.94 -2.01
N TRP A 47 4.65 -10.63 -1.94
CA TRP A 47 3.37 -9.98 -1.73
C TRP A 47 3.02 -9.06 -2.88
N ALA A 48 1.79 -9.16 -3.37
CA ALA A 48 1.28 -8.26 -4.37
C ALA A 48 1.11 -6.85 -3.80
N TYR A 49 1.56 -5.86 -4.57
CA TYR A 49 1.36 -4.44 -4.32
C TYR A 49 0.75 -3.82 -5.56
N HIS A 50 -0.52 -3.41 -5.48
CA HIS A 50 -1.26 -3.05 -6.68
C HIS A 50 -2.41 -2.09 -6.43
N CYS A 51 -2.89 -1.46 -7.50
CA CYS A 51 -4.18 -0.78 -7.47
C CYS A 51 -5.29 -1.84 -7.38
N HIS A 52 -6.21 -1.70 -6.42
CA HIS A 52 -7.30 -2.63 -6.16
C HIS A 52 -8.45 -2.53 -7.18
N LEU A 53 -8.33 -1.65 -8.16
CA LEU A 53 -9.13 -1.67 -9.37
C LEU A 53 -8.49 -2.64 -10.36
N LEU A 54 -9.12 -3.81 -10.57
CA LEU A 54 -8.54 -4.91 -11.35
C LEU A 54 -8.13 -4.51 -12.77
N TYR A 55 -8.86 -3.60 -13.41
CA TYR A 55 -8.50 -3.12 -14.75
C TYR A 55 -7.20 -2.29 -14.75
N HIS A 56 -6.95 -1.49 -13.71
CA HIS A 56 -5.67 -0.80 -13.53
C HIS A 56 -4.55 -1.78 -13.17
N MET A 57 -4.83 -2.78 -12.31
CA MET A 57 -3.89 -3.85 -12.00
C MET A 57 -3.46 -4.57 -13.28
N ASN A 58 -4.42 -4.99 -14.11
CA ASN A 58 -4.18 -5.67 -15.38
C ASN A 58 -3.45 -4.79 -16.41
N ALA A 59 -3.70 -3.47 -16.39
CA ALA A 59 -2.98 -2.51 -17.21
C ALA A 59 -1.55 -2.20 -16.73
N GLY A 60 -1.06 -2.86 -15.68
CA GLY A 60 0.33 -2.79 -15.23
C GLY A 60 0.55 -2.06 -13.91
N MET A 61 -0.50 -1.59 -13.22
CA MET A 61 -0.39 -1.08 -11.84
C MET A 61 -0.27 -2.23 -10.82
N PHE A 62 0.75 -3.05 -11.02
CA PHE A 62 1.08 -4.22 -10.21
C PHE A 62 2.59 -4.31 -10.00
N ARG A 63 2.97 -4.62 -8.76
CA ARG A 63 4.34 -4.86 -8.30
C ARG A 63 4.35 -5.99 -7.29
N GLU A 64 5.52 -6.54 -7.08
CA GLU A 64 5.80 -7.48 -6.01
C GLU A 64 6.69 -6.82 -4.96
N VAL A 65 6.37 -7.07 -3.69
CA VAL A 65 7.22 -6.78 -2.53
C VAL A 65 7.73 -8.11 -1.99
N ARG A 66 9.06 -8.26 -1.89
CA ARG A 66 9.71 -9.44 -1.31
C ARG A 66 10.19 -9.11 0.10
N VAL A 67 9.83 -9.98 1.04
CA VAL A 67 10.32 -9.97 2.42
C VAL A 67 11.08 -11.28 2.64
N SER A 68 12.35 -11.17 2.99
CA SER A 68 13.30 -12.29 3.15
C SER A 68 14.29 -12.02 4.27
#